data_AF-A0A3B9S2N3-F1
#
_entry.id   AF-A0A3B9S2N3-F1
#
_cell.length_a   1.000
_cell.length_b   1.000
_cell.length_c   1.000
_cell.angle_alpha   90.00
_cell.angle_beta   90.00
_cell.angle_gamma   90.00
#
_symmetry.space_group_name_H-M   'P 1'
#
loop_
_entity.id
_entity.type
_entity.pdbx_description
1 polymer ?
#
loop_
_entity_poly.entity_id
_entity_poly.type
_entity_poly.pdbx_seq_one_letter_code
_entity_poly.pdbx_strand_id
1 'polypeptide(L)' 'KHYGGSGEKINLELASTFTEMGELILAGGLAPENVVDAISKVRPWGVDVCSGVESEPGIKDLLKVKEFINNIRNTV' A
#
# COMPACT_ATOMS: atom_id res chain seq x y z
N LYS A 1 1.05 -23.97 0.55
CA LYS A 1 1.34 -22.67 1.20
C LYS A 1 0.96 -21.57 0.21
N HIS A 2 -0.12 -20.84 0.46
CA HIS A 2 -0.42 -19.63 -0.31
C HIS A 2 0.28 -18.48 0.42
N TYR A 3 1.27 -17.88 -0.22
CA TYR A 3 1.86 -16.63 0.26
C TYR A 3 0.86 -15.49 -0.01
N GLY A 4 0.72 -14.54 0.91
CA GLY A 4 -0.06 -13.33 0.68
C GLY A 4 0.65 -12.42 -0.33
N GLY A 5 -0.11 -11.82 -1.25
CA GLY A 5 0.41 -11.00 -2.35
C GLY A 5 0.98 -11.85 -3.49
N SER A 6 0.32 -11.85 -4.65
CA SER A 6 0.78 -12.55 -5.87
C SER A 6 2.05 -11.94 -6.48
N GLY A 7 2.56 -10.84 -5.92
CA GLY A 7 3.56 -9.96 -6.56
C GLY A 7 2.93 -8.99 -7.57
N GLU A 8 1.65 -9.15 -7.88
CA GLU A 8 0.92 -8.22 -8.74
C GLU A 8 0.41 -7.02 -7.93
N LYS A 9 0.49 -5.84 -8.54
CA LYS A 9 -0.09 -4.63 -7.96
C LYS A 9 -1.60 -4.70 -8.05
N ILE A 10 -2.27 -4.24 -6.99
CA ILE A 10 -3.73 -4.13 -7.00
C ILE A 10 -4.20 -3.19 -8.12
N ASN A 11 -5.31 -3.54 -8.78
CA ASN A 11 -5.96 -2.63 -9.71
C ASN A 11 -6.66 -1.51 -8.91
N LEU A 12 -6.09 -0.31 -8.96
CA LEU A 12 -6.58 0.86 -8.22
C LEU A 12 -7.95 1.35 -8.72
N GLU A 13 -8.28 1.17 -10.00
CA GLU A 13 -9.60 1.54 -10.53
C GLU A 13 -10.69 0.61 -10.00
N LEU A 14 -10.38 -0.68 -9.87
CA LEU A 14 -11.30 -1.61 -9.23
C LEU A 14 -11.42 -1.31 -7.74
N ALA A 15 -10.31 -1.05 -7.04
CA ALA A 15 -10.33 -0.78 -5.61
C ALA A 15 -11.12 0.49 -5.24
N SER A 16 -11.09 1.53 -6.07
CA SER A 16 -11.82 2.77 -5.80
C SER A 16 -13.34 2.61 -5.87
N THR A 17 -13.88 1.55 -6.50
CA THR A 17 -15.34 1.32 -6.51
C THR A 17 -15.87 0.72 -5.21
N PHE A 18 -14.99 0.20 -4.35
CA PHE A 18 -15.37 -0.42 -3.08
C PHE A 18 -15.39 0.56 -1.90
N THR A 19 -14.96 1.81 -2.10
CA THR A 19 -14.86 2.80 -1.00
C THR A 19 -16.21 3.21 -0.46
N GLU A 20 -17.27 3.09 -1.26
CA GLU A 20 -18.65 3.34 -0.83
C GLU A 20 -19.23 2.21 0.04
N MET A 21 -18.56 1.05 0.09
CA MET A 21 -19.02 -0.12 0.86
C MET A 21 -18.57 -0.10 2.32
N GLY A 22 -17.73 0.85 2.72
CA GLY A 22 -17.25 1.01 4.10
C GLY A 22 -15.76 1.34 4.20
N GLU A 23 -15.19 1.13 5.39
CA GLU A 23 -13.76 1.37 5.65
C GLU A 23 -12.89 0.35 4.90
N LEU A 24 -12.24 0.80 3.84
CA LEU A 24 -11.37 -0.01 3.00
C LEU A 24 -9.91 0.07 3.48
N ILE A 25 -9.27 -1.07 3.70
CA ILE A 25 -7.80 -1.17 3.85
C ILE A 25 -7.21 -1.61 2.51
N LEU A 26 -6.42 -0.75 1.90
CA LEU A 26 -5.75 -1.03 0.63
C LEU A 26 -4.43 -1.77 0.86
N ALA A 27 -4.28 -2.93 0.23
CA ALA A 27 -3.08 -3.76 0.33
C ALA A 27 -2.67 -4.30 -1.05
N GLY A 28 -1.44 -4.81 -1.15
CA GLY A 28 -0.94 -5.50 -2.35
C GLY A 28 -0.08 -4.62 -3.25
N GLY A 29 1.24 -4.86 -3.20
CA GLY A 29 2.20 -4.18 -4.07
C GLY A 29 2.46 -2.69 -3.74
N LEU A 30 2.01 -2.23 -2.56
CA LEU A 30 2.30 -0.87 -2.08
C LEU A 30 3.79 -0.73 -1.70
N ALA A 31 4.36 0.43 -2.00
CA ALA A 31 5.75 0.79 -1.73
C ALA A 31 5.88 2.33 -1.62
N PRO A 32 6.99 2.87 -1.09
CA PRO A 32 7.16 4.32 -0.93
C PRO A 32 6.90 5.11 -2.21
N GLU A 33 7.26 4.54 -3.37
CA GLU A 33 7.19 5.19 -4.67
C GLU A 33 5.77 5.27 -5.26
N ASN A 34 4.81 4.49 -4.73
CA ASN A 34 3.47 4.39 -5.29
C ASN A 34 2.32 4.68 -4.31
N VAL A 35 2.60 4.73 -3.00
CA VAL A 35 1.54 4.86 -1.98
C VAL A 35 0.74 6.16 -2.10
N VAL A 36 1.39 7.25 -2.51
CA VAL A 36 0.74 8.56 -2.69
C VAL A 36 -0.31 8.53 -3.80
N ASP A 37 0.05 7.96 -4.95
CA ASP A 37 -0.87 7.80 -6.09
C ASP A 37 -2.03 6.85 -5.74
N ALA A 38 -1.72 5.75 -5.04
CA ALA A 38 -2.72 4.78 -4.59
C ALA A 38 -3.76 5.42 -3.64
N ILE A 39 -3.31 6.19 -2.65
CA ILE A 39 -4.19 6.93 -1.73
C ILE A 39 -5.00 7.99 -2.48
N SER A 40 -4.37 8.74 -3.39
CA SER A 40 -5.06 9.82 -4.11
C SER A 40 -6.20 9.28 -4.98
N LYS A 41 -6.02 8.10 -5.59
CA LYS A 41 -7.00 7.44 -6.45
C LYS A 41 -8.09 6.70 -5.68
N VAL A 42 -7.71 5.96 -4.65
CA VAL A 42 -8.62 5.05 -3.94
C VAL A 42 -9.25 5.72 -2.71
N ARG A 43 -8.57 6.68 -2.06
CA ARG A 43 -8.98 7.27 -0.77
C ARG A 43 -9.38 6.20 0.27
N PRO A 44 -8.52 5.20 0.52
CA PRO A 44 -8.84 4.14 1.47
C PRO A 44 -8.85 4.69 2.90
N TRP A 45 -9.51 3.99 3.80
CA TRP A 45 -9.45 4.28 5.24
C TRP A 45 -8.05 3.99 5.81
N GLY A 46 -7.39 2.95 5.31
CA GLY A 46 -6.03 2.60 5.69
C GLY A 46 -5.25 1.91 4.57
N VAL A 47 -3.95 1.74 4.78
CA VAL A 47 -3.07 1.02 3.86
C VAL A 47 -2.27 -0.04 4.62
N ASP A 48 -2.02 -1.19 3.98
CA ASP A 48 -1.17 -2.26 4.48
C ASP A 48 0.01 -2.50 3.54
N VAL A 49 1.20 -2.67 4.11
CA VAL A 49 2.44 -2.85 3.36
C VAL A 49 3.30 -3.97 3.93
N CYS A 50 3.72 -4.87 3.06
CA CYS A 50 4.61 -5.97 3.40
C CYS A 50 5.96 -5.84 2.68
N SER A 51 6.10 -6.42 1.48
CA SER A 51 7.37 -6.52 0.75
C SER A 51 7.89 -5.19 0.18
N GLY A 52 7.02 -4.19 -0.06
CA GLY A 52 7.45 -2.91 -0.61
C GLY A 52 8.34 -2.07 0.32
N VAL A 53 8.43 -2.44 1.59
CA VAL A 53 9.34 -1.82 2.58
C VAL A 53 10.42 -2.79 3.08
N GLU A 54 10.65 -3.88 2.35
CA GLU A 54 11.72 -4.85 2.64
C GLU A 54 12.99 -4.52 1.85
N SER A 55 14.15 -4.82 2.44
CA SER A 55 15.44 -4.87 1.72
C SER A 55 15.63 -6.23 1.06
N GLU A 56 15.19 -7.29 1.74
CA GLU A 56 15.21 -8.69 1.32
C GLU A 56 13.96 -9.39 1.89
N PRO A 57 13.50 -10.52 1.33
CA PRO A 57 12.29 -11.19 1.78
C PRO A 57 12.25 -11.43 3.30
N GLY A 58 11.29 -10.79 3.98
CA GLY A 58 11.10 -10.87 5.44
C GLY A 58 12.00 -9.94 6.28
N ILE A 59 12.89 -9.14 5.66
CA ILE A 59 13.76 -8.18 6.35
C ILE A 59 13.30 -6.76 6.00
N LYS A 60 12.76 -6.04 7.00
CA LYS A 60 12.28 -4.66 6.84
C LYS A 60 13.45 -3.67 6.74
N ASP A 61 13.35 -2.76 5.77
CA ASP A 61 14.24 -1.61 5.65
C ASP A 61 13.61 -0.40 6.37
N LEU A 62 14.23 0.04 7.46
CA LEU A 62 13.72 1.14 8.28
C LEU A 62 13.67 2.48 7.53
N LEU A 63 14.53 2.69 6.53
CA LEU A 63 14.49 3.89 5.70
C LEU A 63 13.26 3.86 4.80
N LYS A 64 12.97 2.72 4.15
CA LYS A 64 11.76 2.56 3.33
C LYS A 64 10.49 2.66 4.17
N VAL A 65 10.46 2.08 5.37
CA VAL A 65 9.32 2.23 6.29
C VAL A 65 9.09 3.70 6.65
N LYS A 66 10.16 4.43 6.99
CA LYS A 66 10.08 5.85 7.31
C LYS A 66 9.59 6.67 6.12
N GLU A 67 10.11 6.41 4.92
CA GLU A 67 9.71 7.08 3.69
C GLU A 67 8.24 6.81 3.36
N PHE A 68 7.81 5.54 3.44
CA PHE A 68 6.42 5.13 3.25
C PHE A 68 5.46 5.91 4.17
N ILE A 69 5.77 5.96 5.48
CA ILE A 69 4.95 6.68 6.46
C ILE A 69 4.95 8.18 6.21
N ASN A 70 6.11 8.77 5.88
CA ASN A 70 6.21 10.19 5.59
C ASN A 70 5.42 10.58 4.34
N ASN A 71 5.49 9.77 3.29
CA ASN A 71 4.74 9.99 2.06
C ASN A 71 3.23 9.99 2.33
N ILE A 72 2.74 9.08 3.17
CA ILE A 72 1.33 9.07 3.60
C ILE A 72 0.96 10.35 4.34
N ARG A 73 1.73 10.70 5.38
CA ARG A 73 1.44 11.86 6.24
C ARG A 73 1.45 13.20 5.53
N ASN A 74 2.22 13.32 4.44
CA ASN A 74 2.32 14.55 3.65
C ASN A 74 1.29 14.62 2.49
N THR A 75 0.53 13.54 2.25
CA THR A 75 -0.47 13.48 1.18
C THR A 75 -1.86 13.92 1.66
N VAL A 76 -2.14 13.75 2.96
CA VAL A 76 -3.42 14.10 3.62
C VAL A 76 -3.42 15.51 4.19
#